data_AF-A0A524CVG3-F1
#
_entry.id   AF-A0A524CVG3-F1
#
_cell.length_a   1.000
_cell.length_b   1.000
_cell.length_c   1.000
_cell.angle_alpha   90.00
_cell.angle_beta   90.00
_cell.angle_gamma   90.00
#
_symmetry.space_group_name_H-M   'P 1'
#
loop_
_entity.id
_entity.type
_entity.pdbx_description
1 polymer ?
#
loop_
_entity_poly.entity_id
_entity_poly.type
_entity_poly.pdbx_seq_one_letter_code
_entity_poly.pdbx_strand_id
1 'polypeptide(L)'
;MLNHRLIDPSKKPDEFVKAAVNFLKKHAKDKKVFCALSGGIDSSTVYLLLKEAKIDTLPVFIDHGLMRIIRGVEEREDIKHLFPDVKIVDIRNEFLPQIFGEGDAEKKRQLFKNAYSKVISEVIKEENCDLLADGTILPDIEESFGVKIGDLKETMSLEEEQRLMEKNKEGFVKSQHNLDIEYDVDATIQPVASLTKKGVREILKYFKMPSELIYRKAFPGPALAARIIGPVTKKNLAFEKKVHDLVECSIENFYEKRYGKYMIINDKGEQEPFQSFAAIGKNIIESKVTGIVDGKRSYGYPLIVKAKWNFKKLVETASNLKNYTRLLYKLGYNDKGKFDIIIRSVNSIDARTASVTELPSDYLRGLSSELLKFKETKNIYFDMTSKPPGTIEYV
;
A
#
# COMPACT_ATOMS: atom_id res chain seq x y z
N MET A 1 8.19 7.04 25.71
CA MET A 1 8.68 6.26 24.57
C MET A 1 9.76 7.03 23.82
N LEU A 2 10.83 6.34 23.37
CA LEU A 2 11.85 6.90 22.47
C LEU A 2 11.66 6.41 21.03
N ASN A 3 12.25 7.12 20.06
CA ASN A 3 12.32 6.69 18.67
C ASN A 3 13.79 6.63 18.23
N HIS A 4 14.26 5.43 17.87
CA HIS A 4 15.61 5.18 17.36
C HIS A 4 15.57 5.06 15.82
N ARG A 5 16.35 5.86 15.10
CA ARG A 5 16.40 5.90 13.62
C ARG A 5 17.81 5.80 13.08
N LEU A 6 18.01 4.96 12.06
CA LEU A 6 19.26 4.94 11.31
C LEU A 6 19.28 6.05 10.24
N ILE A 7 20.06 7.11 10.47
CA ILE A 7 19.93 8.38 9.72
C ILE A 7 20.93 8.55 8.57
N ASP A 8 22.21 8.18 8.76
CA ASP A 8 23.24 8.41 7.74
C ASP A 8 24.12 7.18 7.45
N PRO A 9 23.52 6.04 7.05
CA PRO A 9 24.29 4.89 6.60
C PRO A 9 24.73 5.07 5.14
N SER A 10 25.78 4.34 4.75
CA SER A 10 26.17 4.22 3.35
C SER A 10 25.01 3.73 2.49
N LYS A 11 24.94 4.22 1.24
CA LYS A 11 23.92 3.80 0.27
C LYS A 11 24.24 2.48 -0.42
N LYS A 12 25.45 1.93 -0.23
CA LYS A 12 25.80 0.60 -0.77
C LYS A 12 25.15 -0.48 0.08
N PRO A 13 24.49 -1.50 -0.51
CA PRO A 13 23.71 -2.48 0.25
C PRO A 13 24.49 -3.20 1.35
N ASP A 14 25.72 -3.64 1.08
CA ASP A 14 26.54 -4.38 2.03
C ASP A 14 27.01 -3.51 3.21
N GLU A 15 27.43 -2.28 2.92
CA GLU A 15 27.82 -1.30 3.93
C GLU A 15 26.60 -0.85 4.77
N PHE A 16 25.45 -0.65 4.12
CA PHE A 16 24.18 -0.34 4.79
C PHE A 16 23.78 -1.43 5.78
N VAL A 17 23.78 -2.71 5.34
CA VAL A 17 23.40 -3.83 6.20
C VAL A 17 24.31 -3.92 7.41
N LYS A 18 25.62 -3.74 7.25
CA LYS A 18 26.55 -3.69 8.39
C LYS A 18 26.23 -2.56 9.37
N ALA A 19 25.96 -1.36 8.86
CA ALA A 19 25.58 -0.21 9.68
C ALA A 19 24.26 -0.46 10.44
N ALA A 20 23.25 -0.99 9.74
CA ALA A 20 21.96 -1.33 10.31
C ALA A 20 22.07 -2.42 11.39
N VAL A 21 22.88 -3.46 11.17
CA VAL A 21 23.14 -4.51 12.16
C VAL A 21 23.78 -3.93 13.42
N ASN A 22 24.77 -3.04 13.28
CA ASN A 22 25.41 -2.38 14.42
C ASN A 22 24.43 -1.48 15.18
N PHE A 23 23.60 -0.73 14.46
CA PHE A 23 22.54 0.10 15.03
C PHE A 23 21.51 -0.73 15.80
N LEU A 24 21.03 -1.84 15.22
CA LEU A 24 20.11 -2.76 15.89
C LEU A 24 20.73 -3.38 17.15
N LYS A 25 21.99 -3.82 17.08
CA LYS A 25 22.70 -4.33 18.26
C LYS A 25 22.93 -3.26 19.34
N LYS A 26 23.05 -1.99 18.98
CA LYS A 26 23.20 -0.90 19.94
C LYS A 26 21.90 -0.66 20.72
N HIS A 27 20.74 -0.70 20.05
CA HIS A 27 19.46 -0.26 20.64
C HIS A 27 18.53 -1.40 21.04
N ALA A 28 18.70 -2.60 20.50
CA ALA A 28 17.81 -3.75 20.70
C ALA A 28 18.51 -5.03 21.21
N LYS A 29 19.78 -4.95 21.61
CA LYS A 29 20.47 -6.10 22.20
C LYS A 29 19.79 -6.50 23.52
N ASP A 30 19.62 -7.80 23.70
CA ASP A 30 18.98 -8.42 24.87
C ASP A 30 17.52 -7.97 25.11
N LYS A 31 16.87 -7.37 24.09
CA LYS A 31 15.47 -6.95 24.10
C LYS A 31 14.65 -7.79 23.13
N LYS A 32 13.38 -8.05 23.48
CA LYS A 32 12.41 -8.70 22.60
C LYS A 32 11.71 -7.65 21.74
N VAL A 33 11.83 -7.78 20.42
CA VAL A 33 11.33 -6.79 19.46
C VAL A 33 10.08 -7.31 18.75
N PHE A 34 8.96 -6.61 18.90
CA PHE A 34 7.77 -6.84 18.09
C PHE A 34 8.01 -6.27 16.68
N CYS A 35 7.77 -7.06 15.64
CA CYS A 35 7.87 -6.61 14.26
C CYS A 35 6.54 -6.84 13.53
N ALA A 36 5.87 -5.74 13.17
CA ALA A 36 4.65 -5.78 12.34
C ALA A 36 5.01 -6.14 10.89
N LEU A 37 5.07 -7.43 10.59
CA LEU A 37 5.39 -7.95 9.26
C LEU A 37 4.14 -7.90 8.38
N SER A 38 3.80 -6.72 7.86
CA SER A 38 2.61 -6.51 7.00
C SER A 38 2.68 -7.19 5.63
N GLY A 39 3.85 -7.71 5.25
CA GLY A 39 4.09 -8.28 3.92
C GLY A 39 4.45 -7.27 2.84
N GLY A 40 4.54 -5.99 3.19
CA GLY A 40 5.15 -4.95 2.34
C GLY A 40 6.67 -5.09 2.26
N ILE A 41 7.28 -4.35 1.34
CA ILE A 41 8.73 -4.38 1.14
C ILE A 41 9.49 -3.83 2.35
N ASP A 42 8.99 -2.78 3.01
CA ASP A 42 9.73 -2.11 4.08
C ASP A 42 9.74 -2.95 5.36
N SER A 43 8.57 -3.45 5.79
CA SER A 43 8.44 -4.33 6.96
C SER A 43 9.22 -5.63 6.77
N SER A 44 9.22 -6.18 5.55
CA SER A 44 10.04 -7.34 5.20
C SER A 44 11.55 -7.05 5.33
N THR A 45 12.01 -5.89 4.85
CA THR A 45 13.42 -5.49 5.01
C THR A 45 13.81 -5.29 6.47
N VAL A 46 12.95 -4.66 7.28
CA VAL A 46 13.18 -4.51 8.73
C VAL A 46 13.33 -5.88 9.40
N TYR A 47 12.43 -6.81 9.11
CA TYR A 47 12.49 -8.16 9.67
C TYR A 47 13.78 -8.90 9.26
N LEU A 48 14.20 -8.80 8.00
CA LEU A 48 15.45 -9.40 7.53
C LEU A 48 16.69 -8.80 8.23
N LEU A 49 16.70 -7.48 8.46
CA LEU A 49 17.78 -6.82 9.19
C LEU A 49 17.83 -7.24 10.66
N LEU A 50 16.68 -7.39 11.33
CA LEU A 50 16.59 -7.91 12.69
C LEU A 50 17.11 -9.35 12.78
N LYS A 51 16.74 -10.20 11.82
CA LYS A 51 17.22 -11.58 11.71
C LYS A 51 18.73 -11.64 11.48
N GLU A 52 19.26 -10.83 10.57
CA GLU A 52 20.71 -10.71 10.31
C GLU A 52 21.48 -10.23 11.56
N ALA A 53 20.89 -9.29 12.30
CA ALA A 53 21.44 -8.78 13.55
C ALA A 53 21.34 -9.77 14.73
N LYS A 54 20.59 -10.87 14.56
CA LYS A 54 20.29 -11.89 15.58
C LYS A 54 19.58 -11.31 16.81
N ILE A 55 18.63 -10.41 16.58
CA ILE A 55 17.78 -9.83 17.62
C ILE A 55 16.62 -10.78 17.92
N ASP A 56 16.27 -10.97 19.19
CA ASP A 56 15.06 -11.71 19.57
C ASP A 56 13.84 -10.96 19.05
N THR A 57 13.20 -11.52 18.03
CA THR A 57 12.19 -10.83 17.23
C THR A 57 10.93 -11.66 17.18
N LEU A 58 9.79 -11.04 17.48
CA LEU A 58 8.47 -11.59 17.25
C LEU A 58 7.87 -10.98 15.97
N PRO A 59 8.05 -11.63 14.80
CA PRO A 59 7.39 -11.23 13.57
C PRO A 59 5.90 -11.60 13.62
N VAL A 60 5.03 -10.60 13.44
CA VAL A 60 3.57 -10.80 13.48
C VAL A 60 2.94 -10.29 12.18
N PHE A 61 2.14 -11.15 11.55
CA PHE A 61 1.24 -10.76 10.46
C PHE A 61 -0.20 -10.86 10.98
N ILE A 62 -0.94 -9.75 10.91
CA ILE A 62 -2.33 -9.68 11.39
C ILE A 62 -3.26 -9.85 10.19
N ASP A 63 -3.96 -10.99 10.13
CA ASP A 63 -4.96 -11.26 9.10
C ASP A 63 -6.36 -10.83 9.57
N HIS A 64 -6.80 -9.68 9.06
CA HIS A 64 -8.15 -9.14 9.25
C HIS A 64 -9.12 -9.56 8.12
N GLY A 65 -8.67 -10.35 7.15
CA GLY A 65 -9.52 -10.93 6.10
C GLY A 65 -9.77 -10.06 4.88
N LEU A 66 -9.32 -8.79 4.91
CA LEU A 66 -9.35 -7.89 3.75
C LEU A 66 -8.10 -7.99 2.88
N MET A 67 -7.16 -8.88 3.22
CA MET A 67 -5.94 -9.11 2.44
C MET A 67 -6.26 -9.70 1.07
N ARG A 68 -5.36 -9.49 0.12
CA ARG A 68 -5.53 -9.95 -1.26
C ARG A 68 -5.16 -11.42 -1.43
N ILE A 69 -5.50 -11.93 -2.61
CA ILE A 69 -4.92 -13.15 -3.17
C ILE A 69 -3.78 -12.71 -4.10
N ILE A 70 -2.68 -13.44 -4.08
CA ILE A 70 -1.52 -13.26 -4.95
C ILE A 70 -1.28 -14.58 -5.68
N ARG A 71 -1.45 -14.59 -6.99
CA ARG A 71 -1.26 -15.76 -7.86
C ARG A 71 -2.04 -16.99 -7.37
N GLY A 72 -3.29 -16.78 -6.94
CA GLY A 72 -4.16 -17.82 -6.42
C GLY A 72 -3.94 -18.23 -4.96
N VAL A 73 -2.99 -17.63 -4.24
CA VAL A 73 -2.68 -17.92 -2.82
C VAL A 73 -3.11 -16.73 -1.94
N GLU A 74 -3.75 -16.98 -0.80
CA GLU A 74 -4.07 -15.91 0.16
C GLU A 74 -2.78 -15.29 0.72
N GLU A 75 -2.70 -13.96 0.83
CA GLU A 75 -1.45 -13.26 1.20
C GLU A 75 -0.88 -13.73 2.56
N ARG A 76 -1.73 -14.18 3.50
CA ARG A 76 -1.27 -14.79 4.77
C ARG A 76 -0.41 -16.05 4.56
N GLU A 77 -0.74 -16.86 3.55
CA GLU A 77 -0.08 -18.12 3.26
C GLU A 77 1.21 -17.86 2.50
N ASP A 78 1.18 -16.90 1.56
CA ASP A 78 2.37 -16.39 0.89
C ASP A 78 3.39 -15.81 1.89
N ILE A 79 2.95 -15.00 2.85
CA ILE A 79 3.81 -14.48 3.91
C ILE A 79 4.35 -15.59 4.80
N LYS A 80 3.53 -16.58 5.17
CA LYS A 80 4.00 -17.74 5.94
C LYS A 80 5.03 -18.57 5.17
N HIS A 81 4.91 -18.66 3.85
CA HIS A 81 5.87 -19.34 2.99
C HIS A 81 7.19 -18.57 2.89
N LEU A 82 7.13 -17.25 2.67
CA LEU A 82 8.31 -16.38 2.59
C LEU A 82 9.04 -16.27 3.93
N PHE A 83 8.29 -16.27 5.04
CA PHE A 83 8.81 -16.09 6.39
C PHE A 83 8.23 -17.15 7.33
N PRO A 84 8.79 -18.37 7.37
CA PRO A 84 8.25 -19.48 8.17
C PRO A 84 8.09 -19.18 9.66
N ASP A 85 8.93 -18.29 10.20
CA ASP A 85 8.93 -17.91 11.63
C ASP A 85 7.80 -16.94 12.00
N VAL A 86 7.05 -16.40 11.03
CA VAL A 86 5.98 -15.41 11.28
C VAL A 86 4.82 -16.01 12.09
N LYS A 87 4.38 -15.30 13.13
CA LYS A 87 3.14 -15.57 13.85
C LYS A 87 1.97 -14.95 13.08
N ILE A 88 1.05 -15.78 12.61
CA ILE A 88 -0.18 -15.31 11.97
C ILE A 88 -1.22 -15.11 13.07
N VAL A 89 -1.66 -13.86 13.28
CA VAL A 89 -2.77 -13.52 14.19
C VAL A 89 -4.02 -13.32 13.35
N ASP A 90 -4.96 -14.26 13.46
CA ASP A 90 -6.19 -14.29 12.66
C ASP A 90 -7.35 -13.64 13.42
N ILE A 91 -7.75 -12.44 12.97
CA ILE A 91 -8.88 -11.70 13.57
C ILE A 91 -10.08 -11.63 12.63
N ARG A 92 -10.13 -12.48 11.59
CA ARG A 92 -11.17 -12.41 10.55
C ARG A 92 -12.57 -12.52 11.12
N ASN A 93 -12.78 -13.43 12.07
CA ASN A 93 -14.09 -13.67 12.68
C ASN A 93 -14.56 -12.48 13.53
N GLU A 94 -13.64 -11.75 14.13
CA GLU A 94 -13.94 -10.58 14.96
C GLU A 94 -14.11 -9.33 14.11
N PHE A 95 -13.25 -9.13 13.11
CA PHE A 95 -13.18 -7.89 12.36
C PHE A 95 -14.17 -7.81 11.18
N LEU A 96 -14.32 -8.90 10.40
CA LEU A 96 -15.17 -8.85 9.20
C LEU A 96 -16.63 -8.47 9.49
N PRO A 97 -17.29 -8.95 10.58
CA PRO A 97 -18.63 -8.50 10.94
C PRO A 97 -18.73 -6.99 11.19
N GLN A 98 -17.66 -6.35 11.69
CA GLN A 98 -17.66 -4.93 12.03
C GLN A 98 -17.61 -4.04 10.78
N ILE A 99 -16.91 -4.48 9.72
CA ILE A 99 -16.79 -3.69 8.48
C ILE A 99 -17.89 -4.02 7.45
N PHE A 100 -18.57 -5.16 7.57
CA PHE A 100 -19.66 -5.49 6.66
C PHE A 100 -20.82 -4.51 6.77
N GLY A 101 -21.27 -4.00 5.62
CA GLY A 101 -22.29 -2.96 5.51
C GLY A 101 -21.72 -1.54 5.48
N GLU A 102 -20.47 -1.32 5.90
CA GLU A 102 -19.88 0.02 5.94
C GLU A 102 -19.44 0.46 4.54
N GLY A 103 -19.98 1.60 4.11
CA GLY A 103 -19.75 2.20 2.80
C GLY A 103 -18.90 3.46 2.84
N ASP A 104 -18.85 4.15 3.98
CA ASP A 104 -18.06 5.36 4.18
C ASP A 104 -16.57 5.04 4.25
N ALA A 105 -15.78 5.85 3.56
CA ALA A 105 -14.35 5.66 3.43
C ALA A 105 -13.57 5.85 4.72
N GLU A 106 -13.89 6.92 5.44
CA GLU A 106 -13.17 7.29 6.65
C GLU A 106 -13.54 6.34 7.78
N LYS A 107 -14.80 5.92 7.88
CA LYS A 107 -15.22 4.86 8.82
C LYS A 107 -14.53 3.54 8.54
N LYS A 108 -14.44 3.10 7.28
CA LYS A 108 -13.68 1.88 6.91
C LYS A 108 -12.22 1.96 7.39
N ARG A 109 -11.58 3.11 7.19
CA ARG A 109 -10.20 3.36 7.64
C ARG A 109 -10.08 3.36 9.17
N GLN A 110 -11.00 4.00 9.88
CA GLN A 110 -11.02 4.03 11.34
C GLN A 110 -11.23 2.65 11.94
N LEU A 111 -12.19 1.87 11.44
CA LEU A 111 -12.42 0.48 11.88
C LEU A 111 -11.16 -0.36 11.72
N PHE A 112 -10.53 -0.30 10.53
CA PHE A 112 -9.28 -1.00 10.25
C PHE A 112 -8.17 -0.59 11.23
N LYS A 113 -7.93 0.72 11.39
CA LYS A 113 -6.88 1.25 12.27
C LYS A 113 -7.11 0.80 13.71
N ASN A 114 -8.32 0.91 14.23
CA ASN A 114 -8.65 0.54 15.61
C ASN A 114 -8.42 -0.95 15.86
N ALA A 115 -8.88 -1.82 14.95
CA ALA A 115 -8.67 -3.26 15.06
C ALA A 115 -7.18 -3.64 14.99
N TYR A 116 -6.44 -3.06 14.04
CA TYR A 116 -5.02 -3.34 13.86
C TYR A 116 -4.19 -2.93 15.09
N SER A 117 -4.47 -1.73 15.60
CA SER A 117 -3.78 -1.17 16.76
C SER A 117 -4.06 -1.94 18.05
N LYS A 118 -5.33 -2.30 18.26
CA LYS A 118 -5.75 -3.12 19.41
C LYS A 118 -4.97 -4.43 19.46
N VAL A 119 -4.87 -5.14 18.34
CA VAL A 119 -4.16 -6.42 18.26
C VAL A 119 -2.67 -6.27 18.49
N ILE A 120 -2.04 -5.21 17.95
CA ILE A 120 -0.63 -4.94 18.23
C ILE A 120 -0.42 -4.74 19.73
N SER A 121 -1.23 -3.91 20.39
CA SER A 121 -1.12 -3.66 21.82
C SER A 121 -1.34 -4.94 22.66
N GLU A 122 -2.32 -5.76 22.29
CA GLU A 122 -2.58 -7.04 22.96
C GLU A 122 -1.38 -7.99 22.83
N VAL A 123 -0.84 -8.16 21.62
CA VAL A 123 0.28 -9.08 21.40
C VAL A 123 1.57 -8.59 22.05
N ILE A 124 1.88 -7.29 21.98
CA ILE A 124 3.04 -6.70 22.67
C ILE A 124 3.00 -7.00 24.17
N LYS A 125 1.82 -6.83 24.78
CA LYS A 125 1.61 -7.07 26.21
C LYS A 125 1.68 -8.56 26.56
N GLU A 126 1.01 -9.42 25.81
CA GLU A 126 1.00 -10.88 26.05
C GLU A 126 2.40 -11.49 25.92
N GLU A 127 3.18 -10.99 24.97
CA GLU A 127 4.50 -11.52 24.63
C GLU A 127 5.63 -10.79 25.35
N ASN A 128 5.32 -9.77 26.14
CA ASN A 128 6.27 -8.91 26.86
C ASN A 128 7.37 -8.37 25.93
N CYS A 129 6.98 -7.69 24.85
CA CYS A 129 7.93 -7.07 23.93
C CYS A 129 8.40 -5.71 24.48
N ASP A 130 9.72 -5.50 24.50
CA ASP A 130 10.33 -4.25 24.98
C ASP A 130 10.30 -3.14 23.91
N LEU A 131 10.35 -3.52 22.63
CA LEU A 131 10.49 -2.61 21.50
C LEU A 131 9.51 -2.91 20.37
N LEU A 132 9.18 -1.88 19.59
CA LEU A 132 8.44 -1.98 18.33
C LEU A 132 9.36 -1.67 17.16
N ALA A 133 9.51 -2.58 16.21
CA ALA A 133 10.18 -2.32 14.94
C ALA A 133 9.21 -1.79 13.89
N ASP A 134 9.60 -0.70 13.23
CA ASP A 134 8.78 0.00 12.26
C ASP A 134 9.52 0.21 10.93
N GLY A 135 8.77 0.11 9.83
CA GLY A 135 9.22 0.21 8.45
C GLY A 135 9.19 1.61 7.87
N THR A 136 9.02 2.65 8.68
CA THR A 136 9.08 4.05 8.26
C THR A 136 10.38 4.34 7.48
N ILE A 137 10.24 4.89 6.28
CA ILE A 137 11.35 5.23 5.37
C ILE A 137 11.48 6.75 5.15
N LEU A 138 12.52 7.17 4.43
CA LEU A 138 12.87 8.59 4.25
C LEU A 138 11.72 9.45 3.71
N PRO A 139 10.98 9.06 2.66
CA PRO A 139 9.84 9.81 2.18
C PRO A 139 8.73 10.02 3.23
N ASP A 140 8.49 9.03 4.10
CA ASP A 140 7.47 9.13 5.16
C ASP A 140 7.87 10.17 6.21
N ILE A 141 9.17 10.22 6.53
CA ILE A 141 9.75 11.19 7.47
C ILE A 141 9.68 12.61 6.88
N GLU A 142 10.14 12.79 5.65
CA GLU A 142 10.11 14.10 4.98
C GLU A 142 8.67 14.63 4.84
N GLU A 143 7.69 13.75 4.54
CA GLU A 143 6.27 14.11 4.50
C GLU A 143 5.70 14.44 5.88
N SER A 144 6.04 13.66 6.91
CA SER A 144 5.42 13.80 8.25
C SER A 144 6.01 14.94 9.08
N PHE A 145 7.32 15.19 8.96
CA PHE A 145 8.02 16.18 9.76
C PHE A 145 8.30 17.48 9.00
N GLY A 146 8.24 17.46 7.66
CA GLY A 146 8.62 18.61 6.84
C GLY A 146 10.11 18.96 6.92
N VAL A 147 10.95 18.03 7.37
CA VAL A 147 12.40 18.22 7.57
C VAL A 147 13.20 17.21 6.74
N LYS A 148 14.48 17.50 6.52
CA LYS A 148 15.40 16.51 5.94
C LYS A 148 15.84 15.56 7.05
N ILE A 149 16.15 14.31 6.68
CA ILE A 149 16.58 13.31 7.67
C ILE A 149 17.85 13.72 8.45
N GLY A 150 18.75 14.50 7.84
CA GLY A 150 19.94 15.02 8.50
C GLY A 150 19.66 16.03 9.61
N ASP A 151 18.43 16.57 9.67
CA ASP A 151 17.97 17.47 10.73
C ASP A 151 17.48 16.69 11.97
N LEU A 152 17.37 15.36 11.86
CA LEU A 152 16.93 14.48 12.95
C LEU A 152 18.12 13.92 13.74
N LYS A 153 17.85 13.52 14.99
CA LYS A 153 18.81 12.78 15.82
C LYS A 153 18.51 11.29 15.75
N GLU A 154 19.55 10.46 15.87
CA GLU A 154 19.42 8.99 15.89
C GLU A 154 18.44 8.54 16.98
N THR A 155 18.37 9.25 18.11
CA THR A 155 17.39 9.01 19.17
C THR A 155 16.69 10.31 19.50
N MET A 156 15.35 10.29 19.48
CA MET A 156 14.51 11.41 19.86
C MET A 156 13.40 10.94 20.80
N SER A 157 12.96 11.80 21.71
CA SER A 157 11.72 11.57 22.46
C SER A 157 10.49 11.98 21.64
N LEU A 158 9.31 11.48 22.02
CA LEU A 158 8.04 11.91 21.42
C LEU A 158 7.82 13.43 21.54
N GLU A 159 8.21 14.03 22.66
CA GLU A 159 8.09 15.47 22.88
C GLU A 159 8.99 16.28 21.91
N GLU A 160 10.22 15.82 21.67
CA GLU A 160 11.13 16.46 20.71
C GLU A 160 10.55 16.42 19.29
N GLU A 161 9.94 15.29 18.92
CA GLU A 161 9.28 15.12 17.62
C GLU A 161 8.05 16.02 17.46
N GLN A 162 7.19 16.08 18.47
CA GLN A 162 6.01 16.95 18.44
C GLN A 162 6.41 18.41 18.27
N ARG A 163 7.41 18.89 19.01
CA ARG A 163 7.93 20.27 18.88
C ARG A 163 8.50 20.53 17.48
N LEU A 164 9.19 19.55 16.89
CA LEU A 164 9.74 19.68 15.55
C LEU A 164 8.63 19.75 14.50
N MET A 165 7.58 18.93 14.62
CA MET A 165 6.42 18.98 13.73
C MET A 165 5.68 20.31 13.86
N GLU A 166 5.43 20.79 15.08
CA GLU A 166 4.74 22.06 15.32
C GLU A 166 5.48 23.24 14.69
N LYS A 167 6.81 23.23 14.74
CA LYS A 167 7.67 24.25 14.13
C LYS A 167 7.60 24.24 12.59
N ASN A 168 7.29 23.10 11.98
CA ASN A 168 7.32 22.88 10.53
C ASN A 168 5.91 22.68 9.91
N LYS A 169 4.85 23.11 10.61
CA LYS A 169 3.43 22.96 10.23
C LYS A 169 3.00 23.62 8.90
N GLU A 170 3.88 24.30 8.17
CA GLU A 170 3.56 24.97 6.89
C GLU A 170 3.51 24.01 5.67
N GLY A 171 3.78 22.71 5.84
CA GLY A 171 3.74 21.71 4.76
C GLY A 171 2.56 20.73 4.88
N PHE A 172 2.03 20.26 3.75
CA PHE A 172 0.95 19.25 3.61
C PHE A 172 1.03 18.10 4.63
N VAL A 173 0.30 18.24 5.75
CA VAL A 173 0.16 17.17 6.74
C VAL A 173 -0.93 16.21 6.25
N LYS A 174 -0.55 14.99 5.84
CA LYS A 174 -1.52 13.88 5.90
C LYS A 174 -2.04 13.84 7.33
N SER A 175 -3.37 13.81 7.49
CA SER A 175 -4.01 13.57 8.77
C SER A 175 -3.26 12.47 9.52
N GLN A 176 -2.74 12.82 10.70
CA GLN A 176 -1.99 11.93 11.57
C GLN A 176 -2.83 10.68 11.80
N HIS A 177 -2.39 9.56 11.24
CA HIS A 177 -3.10 8.30 11.43
C HIS A 177 -2.23 7.24 12.09
N ASN A 178 -0.92 7.47 12.29
CA ASN A 178 -0.07 6.53 13.04
C ASN A 178 0.46 7.10 14.37
N LEU A 179 0.30 8.40 14.65
CA LEU A 179 0.88 9.06 15.84
C LEU A 179 -0.03 9.07 17.09
N ASP A 180 -1.33 8.78 16.96
CA ASP A 180 -2.26 8.78 18.11
C ASP A 180 -2.30 7.44 18.86
N ILE A 181 -1.46 6.48 18.48
CA ILE A 181 -1.44 5.15 19.10
C ILE A 181 -0.10 4.99 19.81
N GLU A 182 -0.13 5.20 21.12
CA GLU A 182 0.97 4.84 21.98
C GLU A 182 0.88 3.34 22.29
N TYR A 183 1.93 2.62 21.92
CA TYR A 183 2.11 1.23 22.31
C TYR A 183 2.89 1.16 23.62
N ASP A 184 2.61 0.17 24.45
CA ASP A 184 3.31 -0.03 25.73
C ASP A 184 4.68 -0.68 25.48
N VAL A 185 5.61 0.09 24.92
CA VAL A 185 7.00 -0.29 24.62
C VAL A 185 7.96 0.82 25.04
N ASP A 186 9.21 0.46 25.34
CA ASP A 186 10.26 1.41 25.70
C ASP A 186 10.52 2.40 24.55
N ALA A 187 10.62 1.86 23.34
CA ALA A 187 10.99 2.61 22.15
C ALA A 187 10.54 1.94 20.84
N THR A 188 10.40 2.76 19.80
CA THR A 188 10.29 2.29 18.42
C THR A 188 11.67 2.31 17.75
N ILE A 189 11.97 1.31 16.93
CA ILE A 189 13.22 1.21 16.16
C ILE A 189 12.95 1.19 14.65
N GLN A 190 13.59 2.10 13.92
CA GLN A 190 13.38 2.34 12.49
C GLN A 190 14.72 2.20 11.73
N PRO A 191 15.18 0.96 11.45
CA PRO A 191 16.48 0.72 10.84
C PRO A 191 16.54 1.09 9.35
N VAL A 192 15.39 1.36 8.72
CA VAL A 192 15.28 1.72 7.29
C VAL A 192 14.90 3.18 7.05
N ALA A 193 14.89 4.00 8.11
CA ALA A 193 14.49 5.41 8.08
C ALA A 193 15.20 6.26 7.00
N SER A 194 16.45 5.95 6.69
CA SER A 194 17.27 6.66 5.69
C SER A 194 17.13 6.14 4.26
N LEU A 195 16.41 5.05 4.05
CA LEU A 195 16.24 4.47 2.73
C LEU A 195 15.11 5.15 1.95
N THR A 196 15.28 5.23 0.64
CA THR A 196 14.17 5.42 -0.29
C THR A 196 13.57 4.05 -0.66
N LYS A 197 12.41 4.03 -1.33
CA LYS A 197 11.83 2.79 -1.88
C LYS A 197 12.82 2.02 -2.77
N LYS A 198 13.62 2.73 -3.57
CA LYS A 198 14.69 2.11 -4.37
C LYS A 198 15.73 1.44 -3.46
N GLY A 199 16.17 2.13 -2.41
CA GLY A 199 17.11 1.59 -1.42
C GLY A 199 16.59 0.30 -0.77
N VAL A 200 15.34 0.30 -0.30
CA VAL A 200 14.68 -0.89 0.28
C VAL A 200 14.72 -2.08 -0.69
N ARG A 201 14.38 -1.87 -1.97
CA ARG A 201 14.44 -2.93 -2.99
C ARG A 201 15.86 -3.46 -3.23
N GLU A 202 16.89 -2.61 -3.17
CA GLU A 202 18.28 -3.07 -3.28
C GLU A 202 18.72 -3.91 -2.07
N ILE A 203 18.24 -3.58 -0.86
CA ILE A 203 18.48 -4.41 0.32
C ILE A 203 17.77 -5.77 0.21
N LEU A 204 16.53 -5.81 -0.28
CA LEU A 204 15.85 -7.09 -0.54
C LEU A 204 16.58 -7.96 -1.56
N LYS A 205 17.15 -7.35 -2.62
CA LYS A 205 18.01 -8.06 -3.58
C LYS A 205 19.29 -8.58 -2.94
N TYR A 206 19.91 -7.79 -2.05
CA TYR A 206 21.10 -8.22 -1.30
C TYR A 206 20.80 -9.46 -0.46
N PHE A 207 19.63 -9.51 0.20
CA PHE A 207 19.13 -10.69 0.90
C PHE A 207 18.63 -11.81 -0.01
N LYS A 208 18.72 -11.66 -1.34
CA LYS A 208 18.29 -12.63 -2.36
C LYS A 208 16.82 -13.01 -2.25
N MET A 209 15.98 -12.06 -1.84
CA MET A 209 14.53 -12.27 -1.79
C MET A 209 13.96 -12.47 -3.21
N PRO A 210 12.83 -13.18 -3.36
CA PRO A 210 12.20 -13.39 -4.66
C PRO A 210 11.71 -12.09 -5.29
N SER A 211 11.63 -12.07 -6.62
CA SER A 211 11.19 -10.91 -7.42
C SER A 211 9.78 -10.46 -7.05
N GLU A 212 8.92 -11.40 -6.70
CA GLU A 212 7.53 -11.19 -6.25
C GLU A 212 7.48 -10.29 -5.02
N LEU A 213 8.42 -10.47 -4.07
CA LEU A 213 8.53 -9.60 -2.90
C LEU A 213 9.26 -8.30 -3.26
N ILE A 214 10.39 -8.38 -3.98
CA ILE A 214 11.19 -7.19 -4.33
C ILE A 214 10.37 -6.17 -5.09
N TYR A 215 9.48 -6.61 -5.99
CA TYR A 215 8.67 -5.75 -6.85
C TYR A 215 7.21 -5.65 -6.40
N ARG A 216 6.90 -6.12 -5.18
CA ARG A 216 5.56 -6.04 -4.60
C ARG A 216 5.05 -4.60 -4.63
N LYS A 217 3.81 -4.45 -5.08
CA LYS A 217 3.13 -3.16 -5.15
C LYS A 217 2.66 -2.74 -3.78
N ALA A 218 2.61 -1.43 -3.57
CA ALA A 218 2.05 -0.86 -2.36
C ALA A 218 0.58 -1.30 -2.22
N PHE A 219 0.18 -1.61 -0.99
CA PHE A 219 -1.17 -2.02 -0.67
C PHE A 219 -1.74 -1.04 0.37
N PRO A 220 -2.97 -0.53 0.19
CA PRO A 220 -3.51 0.50 1.07
C PRO A 220 -3.76 -0.08 2.48
N GLY A 221 -3.70 0.78 3.50
CA GLY A 221 -3.95 0.42 4.90
C GLY A 221 -5.24 -0.40 5.10
N PRO A 222 -6.44 0.12 4.76
CA PRO A 222 -7.69 -0.65 4.83
C PRO A 222 -7.82 -1.75 3.76
N ALA A 223 -6.71 -2.13 3.10
CA ALA A 223 -6.59 -3.24 2.18
C ALA A 223 -7.67 -3.20 1.08
N LEU A 224 -8.29 -4.34 0.75
CA LEU A 224 -9.32 -4.40 -0.29
C LEU A 224 -10.57 -3.58 0.03
N ALA A 225 -10.81 -3.16 1.29
CA ALA A 225 -11.95 -2.29 1.59
C ALA A 225 -11.81 -0.89 0.96
N ALA A 226 -10.59 -0.42 0.66
CA ALA A 226 -10.36 0.81 -0.12
C ALA A 226 -10.66 0.64 -1.62
N ARG A 227 -10.78 -0.61 -2.09
CA ARG A 227 -11.05 -0.96 -3.49
C ARG A 227 -12.48 -1.42 -3.72
N ILE A 228 -13.28 -1.53 -2.65
CA ILE A 228 -14.71 -1.77 -2.71
C ILE A 228 -15.44 -0.44 -2.55
N ILE A 229 -15.98 0.06 -3.66
CA ILE A 229 -16.78 1.28 -3.72
C ILE A 229 -18.17 0.99 -3.16
N GLY A 230 -18.54 1.71 -2.11
CA GLY A 230 -19.75 1.47 -1.33
C GLY A 230 -19.57 0.40 -0.25
N PRO A 231 -20.67 -0.21 0.24
CA PRO A 231 -20.66 -1.16 1.36
C PRO A 231 -19.82 -2.42 1.10
N VAL A 232 -18.96 -2.77 2.06
CA VAL A 232 -18.24 -4.05 2.06
C VAL A 232 -19.19 -5.18 2.47
N THR A 233 -19.12 -6.31 1.79
CA THR A 233 -19.94 -7.50 2.07
C THR A 233 -19.10 -8.74 1.87
N LYS A 234 -19.48 -9.86 2.49
CA LYS A 234 -18.82 -11.16 2.25
C LYS A 234 -18.73 -11.50 0.75
N LYS A 235 -19.78 -11.20 -0.01
CA LYS A 235 -19.87 -11.54 -1.43
C LYS A 235 -18.95 -10.67 -2.30
N ASN A 236 -19.01 -9.35 -2.15
CA ASN A 236 -18.18 -8.47 -2.98
C ASN A 236 -16.70 -8.56 -2.56
N LEU A 237 -16.37 -8.79 -1.29
CA LEU A 237 -14.99 -9.02 -0.86
C LEU A 237 -14.39 -10.27 -1.50
N ALA A 238 -15.13 -11.38 -1.49
CA ALA A 238 -14.67 -12.62 -2.15
C ALA A 238 -14.52 -12.46 -3.66
N PHE A 239 -15.37 -11.64 -4.29
CA PHE A 239 -15.25 -11.29 -5.70
C PHE A 239 -14.04 -10.38 -5.96
N GLU A 240 -13.87 -9.34 -5.15
CA GLU A 240 -12.76 -8.38 -5.21
C GLU A 240 -11.42 -9.10 -5.14
N LYS A 241 -11.23 -10.02 -4.20
CA LYS A 241 -9.99 -10.81 -4.09
C LYS A 241 -9.60 -11.49 -5.42
N LYS A 242 -10.57 -12.09 -6.11
CA LYS A 242 -10.34 -12.82 -7.37
C LYS A 242 -10.02 -11.89 -8.54
N VAL A 243 -10.79 -10.80 -8.69
CA VAL A 243 -10.57 -9.86 -9.79
C VAL A 243 -9.33 -9.01 -9.57
N HIS A 244 -9.02 -8.67 -8.31
CA HIS A 244 -7.80 -8.01 -7.92
C HIS A 244 -6.58 -8.85 -8.30
N ASP A 245 -6.56 -10.14 -7.92
CA ASP A 245 -5.49 -11.07 -8.27
C ASP A 245 -5.31 -11.18 -9.78
N LEU A 246 -6.40 -11.39 -10.54
CA LEU A 246 -6.32 -11.46 -12.00
C LEU A 246 -5.73 -10.18 -12.62
N VAL A 247 -6.18 -9.00 -12.18
CA VAL A 247 -5.71 -7.72 -12.74
C VAL A 247 -4.24 -7.48 -12.39
N GLU A 248 -3.86 -7.62 -11.12
CA GLU A 248 -2.49 -7.38 -10.67
C GLU A 248 -1.53 -8.37 -11.35
N CYS A 249 -1.84 -9.67 -11.31
CA CYS A 249 -1.01 -10.71 -11.93
C CYS A 249 -0.93 -10.59 -13.45
N SER A 250 -2.04 -10.27 -14.13
CA SER A 250 -2.02 -10.09 -15.60
C SER A 250 -1.07 -8.95 -15.99
N ILE A 251 -1.12 -7.82 -15.27
CA ILE A 251 -0.26 -6.68 -15.55
C ILE A 251 1.19 -7.01 -15.20
N GLU A 252 1.46 -7.67 -14.08
CA GLU A 252 2.81 -8.15 -13.75
C GLU A 252 3.39 -9.06 -14.82
N ASN A 253 2.63 -10.05 -15.28
CA ASN A 253 3.05 -10.98 -16.32
C ASN A 253 3.27 -10.25 -17.66
N PHE A 254 2.52 -9.19 -17.95
CA PHE A 254 2.77 -8.33 -19.11
C PHE A 254 4.14 -7.65 -19.01
N TYR A 255 4.47 -7.06 -17.86
CA TYR A 255 5.76 -6.41 -17.64
C TYR A 255 6.90 -7.43 -17.61
N GLU A 256 6.71 -8.58 -16.98
CA GLU A 256 7.71 -9.64 -16.90
C GLU A 256 8.06 -10.17 -18.30
N LYS A 257 7.05 -10.49 -19.12
CA LYS A 257 7.29 -10.96 -20.50
C LYS A 257 8.01 -9.92 -21.36
N ARG A 258 7.79 -8.63 -21.10
CA ARG A 258 8.32 -7.53 -21.92
C ARG A 258 9.68 -7.02 -21.44
N TYR A 259 9.94 -7.06 -20.14
CA TYR A 259 11.07 -6.39 -19.49
C TYR A 259 11.86 -7.29 -18.51
N GLY A 260 11.41 -8.53 -18.28
CA GLY A 260 12.01 -9.49 -17.34
C GLY A 260 11.76 -9.17 -15.86
N LYS A 261 10.89 -8.20 -15.55
CA LYS A 261 10.57 -7.72 -14.20
C LYS A 261 9.11 -7.31 -14.11
N TYR A 262 8.53 -7.31 -12.91
CA TYR A 262 7.13 -6.91 -12.68
C TYR A 262 6.86 -5.39 -12.74
N MET A 263 7.92 -4.58 -12.80
CA MET A 263 7.89 -3.13 -13.01
C MET A 263 9.21 -2.65 -13.61
N ILE A 264 9.17 -1.48 -14.23
CA ILE A 264 10.34 -0.74 -14.71
C ILE A 264 10.40 0.64 -14.03
N ILE A 265 11.53 1.31 -14.20
CA ILE A 265 11.61 2.76 -14.01
C ILE A 265 11.54 3.36 -15.41
N ASN A 266 10.52 4.17 -15.69
CA ASN A 266 10.35 4.77 -17.02
C ASN A 266 11.33 5.93 -17.25
N ASP A 267 11.27 6.53 -18.43
CA ASP A 267 12.09 7.67 -18.85
C ASP A 267 11.94 8.91 -17.95
N LYS A 268 10.81 9.03 -17.24
CA LYS A 268 10.53 10.09 -16.27
C LYS A 268 11.02 9.77 -14.84
N GLY A 269 11.65 8.61 -14.65
CA GLY A 269 12.08 8.15 -13.33
C GLY A 269 10.93 7.60 -12.46
N GLU A 270 9.72 7.46 -13.01
CA GLU A 270 8.57 6.92 -12.28
C GLU A 270 8.64 5.39 -12.22
N GLN A 271 8.15 4.81 -11.13
CA GLN A 271 7.86 3.39 -11.10
C GLN A 271 6.66 3.10 -12.01
N GLU A 272 6.85 2.18 -12.96
CA GLU A 272 5.84 1.79 -13.94
C GLU A 272 5.65 0.26 -13.95
N PRO A 273 4.48 -0.26 -13.51
CA PRO A 273 3.47 0.47 -12.76
C PRO A 273 3.87 0.64 -11.29
N PHE A 274 3.49 1.77 -10.69
CA PHE A 274 3.60 2.02 -9.25
C PHE A 274 2.57 1.20 -8.48
N GLN A 275 1.31 1.27 -8.93
CA GLN A 275 0.20 0.44 -8.45
C GLN A 275 -0.65 0.00 -9.63
N SER A 276 -1.13 -1.25 -9.58
CA SER A 276 -2.07 -1.82 -10.54
C SER A 276 -3.04 -2.72 -9.81
N PHE A 277 -4.34 -2.45 -9.90
CA PHE A 277 -5.35 -3.16 -9.13
C PHE A 277 -6.73 -3.10 -9.79
N ALA A 278 -7.61 -4.02 -9.41
CA ALA A 278 -9.04 -3.89 -9.60
C ALA A 278 -9.66 -3.11 -8.44
N ALA A 279 -10.72 -2.38 -8.72
CA ALA A 279 -11.68 -1.88 -7.74
C ALA A 279 -13.09 -2.22 -8.21
N ILE A 280 -14.02 -2.51 -7.30
CA ILE A 280 -15.38 -2.94 -7.65
C ILE A 280 -16.46 -2.10 -7.00
N GLY A 281 -17.65 -2.13 -7.60
CA GLY A 281 -18.87 -1.56 -7.02
C GLY A 281 -20.11 -2.15 -7.69
N LYS A 282 -21.31 -1.96 -7.13
CA LYS A 282 -22.56 -2.42 -7.77
C LYS A 282 -23.04 -1.51 -8.89
N ASN A 283 -22.86 -0.19 -8.73
CA ASN A 283 -23.21 0.81 -9.73
C ASN A 283 -22.23 1.98 -9.63
N ILE A 284 -21.09 1.85 -10.30
CA ILE A 284 -19.98 2.81 -10.15
C ILE A 284 -20.36 4.19 -10.71
N ILE A 285 -21.25 4.24 -11.70
CA ILE A 285 -21.71 5.47 -12.34
C ILE A 285 -22.45 6.38 -11.35
N GLU A 286 -23.24 5.77 -10.45
CA GLU A 286 -24.01 6.47 -9.42
C GLU A 286 -23.29 6.52 -8.07
N SER A 287 -22.03 6.06 -8.01
CA SER A 287 -21.24 6.06 -6.78
C SER A 287 -20.29 7.24 -6.76
N LYS A 288 -20.24 7.96 -5.64
CA LYS A 288 -19.21 8.96 -5.42
C LYS A 288 -17.87 8.28 -5.14
N VAL A 289 -16.82 8.76 -5.80
CA VAL A 289 -15.43 8.33 -5.60
C VAL A 289 -14.55 9.52 -5.28
N THR A 290 -13.48 9.27 -4.52
CA THR A 290 -12.54 10.31 -4.09
C THR A 290 -11.84 10.99 -5.26
N GLY A 291 -11.54 12.27 -5.15
CA GLY A 291 -10.74 13.07 -6.08
C GLY A 291 -10.00 14.18 -5.33
N ILE A 292 -9.33 15.06 -6.07
CA ILE A 292 -8.62 16.22 -5.53
C ILE A 292 -9.08 17.47 -6.27
N VAL A 293 -9.57 18.46 -5.52
CA VAL A 293 -9.94 19.79 -6.01
C VAL A 293 -9.26 20.81 -5.10
N ASP A 294 -8.50 21.74 -5.69
CA ASP A 294 -7.74 22.78 -4.96
C ASP A 294 -6.87 22.22 -3.82
N GLY A 295 -6.23 21.06 -4.07
CA GLY A 295 -5.38 20.37 -3.09
C GLY A 295 -6.13 19.64 -1.97
N LYS A 296 -7.46 19.72 -1.91
CA LYS A 296 -8.31 19.05 -0.91
C LYS A 296 -9.01 17.83 -1.51
N ARG A 297 -9.21 16.81 -0.67
CA ARG A 297 -9.99 15.61 -1.04
C ARG A 297 -11.44 16.00 -1.30
N SER A 298 -11.98 15.58 -2.44
CA SER A 298 -13.36 15.78 -2.83
C SER A 298 -14.01 14.45 -3.21
N TYR A 299 -15.35 14.40 -3.25
CA TYR A 299 -16.10 13.21 -3.67
C TYR A 299 -17.07 13.60 -4.79
N GLY A 300 -17.03 12.85 -5.89
CA GLY A 300 -17.86 13.13 -7.06
C GLY A 300 -18.03 11.90 -7.94
N TYR A 301 -18.80 12.06 -9.01
CA TYR A 301 -19.16 10.96 -9.89
C TYR A 301 -18.11 10.76 -11.01
N PRO A 302 -17.92 9.52 -11.47
CA PRO A 302 -17.10 9.24 -12.65
C PRO A 302 -17.87 9.56 -13.95
N LEU A 303 -17.16 10.08 -14.94
CA LEU A 303 -17.63 10.18 -16.32
C LEU A 303 -17.27 8.89 -17.07
N ILE A 304 -18.26 8.23 -17.68
CA ILE A 304 -18.02 7.04 -18.52
C ILE A 304 -17.87 7.45 -19.98
N VAL A 305 -16.80 6.98 -20.63
CA VAL A 305 -16.56 7.22 -22.05
C VAL A 305 -16.63 5.91 -22.84
N LYS A 306 -17.41 5.96 -23.93
CA LYS A 306 -17.46 4.93 -24.99
C LYS A 306 -16.99 5.57 -26.29
N ALA A 307 -15.67 5.65 -26.48
CA ALA A 307 -15.07 6.27 -27.65
C ALA A 307 -14.03 5.33 -28.27
N LYS A 308 -13.49 5.69 -29.44
CA LYS A 308 -12.31 4.99 -29.98
C LYS A 308 -11.13 5.17 -29.02
N TRP A 309 -10.39 4.10 -28.77
CA TRP A 309 -9.19 4.16 -27.94
C TRP A 309 -8.17 5.15 -28.52
N ASN A 310 -7.88 6.20 -27.74
CA ASN A 310 -6.79 7.14 -27.98
C ASN A 310 -6.28 7.56 -26.61
N PHE A 311 -5.20 6.93 -26.16
CA PHE A 311 -4.68 7.10 -24.81
C PHE A 311 -4.42 8.58 -24.47
N LYS A 312 -3.65 9.28 -25.32
CA LYS A 312 -3.30 10.70 -25.12
C LYS A 312 -4.53 11.59 -24.98
N LYS A 313 -5.50 11.47 -25.90
CA LYS A 313 -6.73 12.28 -25.87
C LYS A 313 -7.59 11.97 -24.64
N LEU A 314 -7.66 10.69 -24.23
CA LEU A 314 -8.45 10.27 -23.07
C LEU A 314 -7.84 10.81 -21.76
N VAL A 315 -6.51 10.73 -21.60
CA VAL A 315 -5.81 11.31 -20.43
C VAL A 315 -5.95 12.83 -20.43
N GLU A 316 -5.79 13.50 -21.56
CA GLU A 316 -5.98 14.96 -21.68
C GLU A 316 -7.42 15.38 -21.30
N THR A 317 -8.41 14.62 -21.74
CA THR A 317 -9.82 14.85 -21.36
C THR A 317 -10.01 14.64 -19.86
N ALA A 318 -9.39 13.60 -19.28
CA ALA A 318 -9.48 13.28 -17.86
C ALA A 318 -8.84 14.37 -16.98
N SER A 319 -7.76 15.01 -17.44
CA SER A 319 -7.11 16.12 -16.73
C SER A 319 -7.94 17.41 -16.73
N ASN A 320 -8.85 17.59 -17.70
CA ASN A 320 -9.67 18.79 -17.87
C ASN A 320 -11.15 18.57 -17.48
N LEU A 321 -11.44 17.55 -16.65
CA LEU A 321 -12.80 17.27 -16.21
C LEU A 321 -13.39 18.44 -15.42
N LYS A 322 -14.60 18.83 -15.79
CA LYS A 322 -15.45 19.72 -14.99
C LYS A 322 -16.58 18.88 -14.39
N ASN A 323 -16.84 19.04 -13.09
CA ASN A 323 -17.93 18.37 -12.35
C ASN A 323 -17.80 16.84 -12.17
N TYR A 324 -16.75 16.21 -12.70
CA TYR A 324 -16.46 14.78 -12.52
C TYR A 324 -15.11 14.59 -11.86
N THR A 325 -14.95 13.53 -11.07
CA THR A 325 -13.70 13.21 -10.36
C THR A 325 -12.85 12.17 -11.06
N ARG A 326 -13.43 11.43 -12.02
CA ARG A 326 -12.78 10.37 -12.80
C ARG A 326 -13.30 10.33 -14.22
N LEU A 327 -12.45 9.90 -15.16
CA LEU A 327 -12.83 9.46 -16.49
C LEU A 327 -12.56 7.97 -16.61
N LEU A 328 -13.63 7.19 -16.80
CA LEU A 328 -13.57 5.74 -16.93
C LEU A 328 -13.87 5.34 -18.37
N TYR A 329 -12.90 4.71 -19.04
CA TYR A 329 -13.06 4.16 -20.38
C TYR A 329 -13.72 2.79 -20.32
N LYS A 330 -14.84 2.59 -21.01
CA LYS A 330 -15.56 1.32 -21.01
C LYS A 330 -14.86 0.27 -21.88
N LEU A 331 -14.51 -0.87 -21.29
CA LEU A 331 -13.83 -1.99 -21.95
C LEU A 331 -14.76 -3.18 -22.27
N GLY A 332 -15.73 -3.46 -21.41
CA GLY A 332 -16.54 -4.67 -21.51
C GLY A 332 -17.84 -4.58 -20.74
N TYR A 333 -18.78 -5.49 -21.05
CA TYR A 333 -20.08 -5.57 -20.39
C TYR A 333 -20.70 -6.97 -20.48
N ASN A 334 -21.44 -7.36 -19.45
CA ASN A 334 -22.32 -8.51 -19.38
C ASN A 334 -23.59 -8.12 -18.58
N ASP A 335 -24.75 -8.35 -19.17
CA ASP A 335 -26.05 -7.95 -18.64
C ASP A 335 -26.49 -8.72 -17.40
N LYS A 336 -26.00 -9.95 -17.23
CA LYS A 336 -26.30 -10.81 -16.08
C LYS A 336 -25.41 -10.53 -14.87
N GLY A 337 -24.39 -9.71 -15.04
CA GLY A 337 -23.45 -9.34 -13.99
C GLY A 337 -24.05 -8.48 -12.89
N LYS A 338 -23.36 -8.44 -11.75
CA LYS A 338 -23.76 -7.70 -10.54
C LYS A 338 -22.78 -6.61 -10.12
N PHE A 339 -21.51 -6.74 -10.46
CA PHE A 339 -20.45 -5.84 -10.03
C PHE A 339 -19.72 -5.24 -11.23
N ASP A 340 -19.60 -3.93 -11.21
CA ASP A 340 -18.69 -3.19 -12.07
C ASP A 340 -17.25 -3.36 -11.56
N ILE A 341 -16.30 -3.45 -12.49
CA ILE A 341 -14.86 -3.52 -12.23
C ILE A 341 -14.20 -2.30 -12.87
N ILE A 342 -13.33 -1.63 -12.12
CA ILE A 342 -12.41 -0.63 -12.64
C ILE A 342 -11.00 -1.20 -12.55
N ILE A 343 -10.31 -1.26 -13.68
CA ILE A 343 -8.88 -1.53 -13.76
C ILE A 343 -8.16 -0.20 -13.57
N ARG A 344 -7.34 -0.12 -12.54
CA ARG A 344 -6.48 1.03 -12.23
C ARG A 344 -5.03 0.64 -12.43
N SER A 345 -4.28 1.39 -13.22
CA SER A 345 -2.83 1.26 -13.31
C SER A 345 -2.21 2.64 -13.42
N VAL A 346 -1.30 2.95 -12.50
CA VAL A 346 -0.68 4.27 -12.41
C VAL A 346 0.83 4.17 -12.21
N ASN A 347 1.54 5.17 -12.72
CA ASN A 347 2.97 5.36 -12.53
C ASN A 347 3.20 6.49 -11.53
N SER A 348 4.23 6.38 -10.70
CA SER A 348 4.57 7.42 -9.71
C SER A 348 5.98 7.25 -9.16
N ILE A 349 6.54 8.34 -8.63
CA ILE A 349 7.79 8.34 -7.86
C ILE A 349 7.49 8.09 -6.37
N ASP A 350 6.50 8.80 -5.82
CA ASP A 350 6.27 8.93 -4.37
C ASP A 350 4.77 8.93 -3.98
N ALA A 351 3.89 8.58 -4.90
CA ALA A 351 2.43 8.63 -4.78
C ALA A 351 1.83 10.03 -4.58
N ARG A 352 2.58 11.14 -4.58
CA ARG A 352 2.03 12.51 -4.46
C ARG A 352 1.31 12.90 -5.74
N THR A 353 1.93 12.65 -6.88
CA THR A 353 1.33 12.71 -8.21
C THR A 353 1.38 11.33 -8.85
N ALA A 354 0.50 11.05 -9.79
CA ALA A 354 0.52 9.80 -10.53
C ALA A 354 -0.01 9.96 -11.95
N SER A 355 0.70 9.43 -12.94
CA SER A 355 0.25 9.36 -14.33
C SER A 355 -0.40 8.01 -14.60
N VAL A 356 -1.28 7.92 -15.59
CA VAL A 356 -1.89 6.64 -15.98
C VAL A 356 -0.87 5.79 -16.75
N THR A 357 -0.78 4.50 -16.45
CA THR A 357 0.07 3.59 -17.20
C THR A 357 -0.49 3.38 -18.62
N GLU A 358 0.34 3.58 -19.64
CA GLU A 358 -0.06 3.35 -21.05
C GLU A 358 -0.02 1.86 -21.40
N LEU A 359 -1.14 1.17 -21.17
CA LEU A 359 -1.30 -0.23 -21.54
C LEU A 359 -1.86 -0.38 -22.97
N PRO A 360 -1.34 -1.31 -23.80
CA PRO A 360 -1.82 -1.50 -25.17
C PRO A 360 -3.31 -1.86 -25.23
N SER A 361 -4.02 -1.33 -26.23
CA SER A 361 -5.47 -1.54 -26.34
C SER A 361 -5.87 -3.01 -26.52
N ASP A 362 -5.08 -3.79 -27.26
CA ASP A 362 -5.30 -5.24 -27.43
C ASP A 362 -5.13 -6.00 -26.12
N TYR A 363 -4.13 -5.61 -25.33
CA TYR A 363 -3.90 -6.20 -24.00
C TYR A 363 -5.09 -5.92 -23.07
N LEU A 364 -5.59 -4.67 -23.03
CA LEU A 364 -6.76 -4.31 -22.22
C LEU A 364 -8.03 -5.05 -22.68
N ARG A 365 -8.21 -5.27 -23.98
CA ARG A 365 -9.31 -6.11 -24.52
C ARG A 365 -9.19 -7.57 -24.07
N GLY A 366 -7.98 -8.13 -24.09
CA GLY A 366 -7.71 -9.48 -23.59
C GLY A 366 -8.03 -9.62 -22.10
N LEU A 367 -7.52 -8.71 -21.27
CA LEU A 367 -7.81 -8.68 -19.83
C LEU A 367 -9.31 -8.48 -19.54
N SER A 368 -9.99 -7.62 -20.30
CA SER A 368 -11.44 -7.46 -20.23
C SER A 368 -12.17 -8.77 -20.51
N SER A 369 -11.72 -9.54 -21.51
CA SER A 369 -12.32 -10.83 -21.87
C SER A 369 -12.14 -11.87 -20.75
N GLU A 370 -10.99 -11.91 -20.08
CA GLU A 370 -10.77 -12.77 -18.92
C GLU A 370 -11.66 -12.37 -17.72
N LEU A 371 -11.80 -11.07 -17.45
CA LEU A 371 -12.67 -10.57 -16.39
C LEU A 371 -14.17 -10.86 -16.65
N LEU A 372 -14.59 -10.92 -17.91
CA LEU A 372 -15.97 -11.31 -18.28
C LEU A 372 -16.27 -12.80 -18.02
N LYS A 373 -15.26 -13.65 -17.79
CA LYS A 373 -15.48 -15.06 -17.41
C LYS A 373 -16.06 -15.20 -16.01
N PHE A 374 -15.87 -14.21 -15.13
CA PHE A 374 -16.56 -14.19 -13.85
C PHE A 374 -18.02 -13.78 -14.05
N LYS A 375 -18.96 -14.65 -13.66
CA LYS A 375 -20.40 -14.46 -13.88
C LYS A 375 -20.95 -13.22 -13.18
N GLU A 376 -20.29 -12.77 -12.12
CA GLU A 376 -20.66 -11.59 -11.36
C GLU A 376 -20.21 -10.27 -12.01
N THR A 377 -19.33 -10.30 -13.01
CA THR A 377 -18.86 -9.09 -13.72
C THR A 377 -19.98 -8.50 -14.58
N LYS A 378 -20.30 -7.22 -14.34
CA LYS A 378 -21.31 -6.45 -15.09
C LYS A 378 -20.68 -5.52 -16.10
N ASN A 379 -19.95 -4.49 -15.65
CA ASN A 379 -19.20 -3.59 -16.52
C ASN A 379 -17.70 -3.68 -16.20
N ILE A 380 -16.87 -3.46 -17.20
CA ILE A 380 -15.42 -3.34 -17.03
C ILE A 380 -14.99 -1.99 -17.56
N TYR A 381 -14.24 -1.27 -16.74
CA TYR A 381 -13.69 0.04 -17.06
C TYR A 381 -12.18 0.05 -16.88
N PHE A 382 -11.50 0.95 -17.59
CA PHE A 382 -10.12 1.34 -17.32
C PHE A 382 -10.09 2.81 -16.92
N ASP A 383 -9.43 3.15 -15.81
CA ASP A 383 -9.39 4.51 -15.29
C ASP A 383 -8.30 5.33 -15.98
N MET A 384 -8.72 6.38 -16.69
CA MET A 384 -7.87 7.28 -17.45
C MET A 384 -7.44 8.53 -16.68
N THR A 385 -7.70 8.59 -15.37
CA THR A 385 -7.52 9.82 -14.58
C THR A 385 -6.17 9.86 -13.87
N SER A 386 -5.35 10.88 -14.11
CA SER A 386 -4.14 11.11 -13.31
C SER A 386 -4.45 11.57 -11.88
N LYS A 387 -3.45 11.56 -11.00
CA LYS A 387 -3.48 12.26 -9.71
C LYS A 387 -2.59 13.51 -9.80
N PRO A 388 -3.15 14.73 -9.68
CA PRO A 388 -4.57 15.13 -9.75
C PRO A 388 -5.16 15.00 -11.19
N PRO A 389 -6.50 15.15 -11.41
CA PRO A 389 -7.56 15.51 -10.46
C PRO A 389 -8.09 14.33 -9.64
N GLY A 390 -7.61 13.12 -9.93
CA GLY A 390 -7.99 11.96 -9.16
C GLY A 390 -7.14 11.72 -7.91
N THR A 391 -7.47 10.66 -7.20
CA THR A 391 -6.60 9.98 -6.24
C THR A 391 -6.16 8.64 -6.84
N ILE A 392 -5.24 7.94 -6.18
CA ILE A 392 -4.87 6.59 -6.63
C ILE A 392 -6.02 5.61 -6.35
N GLU A 393 -6.43 5.51 -5.09
CA GLU A 393 -7.58 4.71 -4.65
C GLU A 393 -8.92 5.45 -4.86
N TYR A 394 -10.05 4.76 -4.70
CA TYR A 394 -11.41 5.28 -4.95
C TYR A 394 -12.18 5.68 -3.69
N VAL A 395 -11.73 5.19 -2.53
CA VAL A 395 -12.39 5.31 -1.22
C VAL A 395 -11.53 6.19 -0.30
#